data_AF-A0AAW4E5Q3-F1
#
_entry.id   AF-A0AAW4E5Q3-F1
#
_cell.length_a   1.000
_cell.length_b   1.000
_cell.length_c   1.000
_cell.angle_alpha   90.00
_cell.angle_beta   90.00
_cell.angle_gamma   90.00
#
_symmetry.space_group_name_H-M   'P 1'
#
loop_
_entity.id
_entity.type
_entity.pdbx_description
1 polymer ?
#
loop_
_entity_poly.entity_id
_entity_poly.type
_entity_poly.pdbx_seq_one_letter_code
_entity_poly.pdbx_strand_id
1 'polypeptide(L)'
;MEDGSFRLPPLLERFENGQAIWKGFEGVDFEIIGLFLSSHLIVEHYLDEYLAAYSPAPFSWEAAKLTFGQKVALISNLKQFPEPWVIPATLKHFNSLRNKLSHDVSFVLSVEVLLPEVQFLQKVSSREGLGDLDAPAKIIQEFASLVCVYLASAITYCAEQKHNGQNGRWKL
;
A
#
# COMPACT_ATOMS: atom_id res chain seq x y z
N MET A 1 3.03 28.90 25.01
CA MET A 1 3.34 27.81 24.07
C MET A 1 2.26 27.89 23.02
N GLU A 2 2.60 28.43 21.85
CA GLU A 2 1.66 28.54 20.73
C GLU A 2 1.17 27.14 20.36
N ASP A 3 -0.14 27.01 20.18
CA ASP A 3 -0.80 25.84 19.64
C ASP A 3 -0.16 25.47 18.29
N GLY A 4 0.78 24.52 18.34
CA GLY A 4 1.51 24.02 17.18
C GLY A 4 0.66 23.10 16.29
N SER A 5 -0.63 23.39 16.13
CA SER A 5 -1.46 22.69 15.15
C SER A 5 -1.03 23.10 13.75
N PHE A 6 -0.40 22.17 13.03
CA PHE A 6 -0.16 22.33 11.60
C PHE A 6 -1.51 22.48 10.89
N ARG A 7 -1.68 23.56 10.12
CA ARG A 7 -2.89 23.82 9.33
C ARG A 7 -2.52 23.86 7.86
N LEU A 8 -3.39 23.29 7.03
CA LEU A 8 -3.25 23.43 5.59
C LEU A 8 -3.60 24.87 5.17
N PRO A 9 -2.93 25.40 4.14
CA PRO A 9 -3.39 26.62 3.52
C PRO A 9 -4.82 26.42 2.97
N PRO A 10 -5.69 27.44 3.08
CA PRO A 10 -7.02 27.35 2.50
C PRO A 10 -6.94 27.28 0.97
N LEU A 11 -7.88 26.56 0.36
CA LEU A 11 -8.02 26.47 -1.08
C LEU A 11 -8.97 27.56 -1.59
N LEU A 12 -8.57 28.30 -2.62
CA LEU A 12 -9.50 29.14 -3.37
C LEU A 12 -10.46 28.23 -4.16
N GLU A 13 -11.69 28.08 -3.69
CA GLU A 13 -12.64 27.12 -4.24
C GLU A 13 -13.34 27.66 -5.48
N ARG A 14 -13.89 28.88 -5.38
CA ARG A 14 -14.59 29.54 -6.49
C ARG A 14 -14.73 31.04 -6.26
N PHE A 15 -15.25 31.73 -7.28
CA PHE A 15 -15.76 33.10 -7.15
C PHE A 15 -17.29 33.09 -7.17
N GLU A 16 -17.91 33.86 -6.29
CA GLU A 16 -19.35 34.01 -6.20
C GLU A 16 -19.67 35.51 -6.02
N ASN A 17 -20.43 36.10 -6.96
CA ASN A 17 -20.75 37.53 -6.99
C ASN A 17 -19.54 38.47 -6.88
N GLY A 18 -18.42 38.11 -7.53
CA GLY A 18 -17.18 38.88 -7.50
C GLY A 18 -16.37 38.74 -6.21
N GLN A 19 -16.79 37.89 -5.27
CA GLN A 19 -16.07 37.59 -4.03
C GLN A 19 -15.41 36.21 -4.11
N ALA A 20 -14.21 36.10 -3.55
CA ALA A 20 -13.49 34.83 -3.45
C ALA A 20 -14.05 33.98 -2.30
N ILE A 21 -14.44 32.73 -2.60
CA ILE A 21 -14.87 31.73 -1.62
C ILE A 21 -13.70 30.80 -1.34
N TRP A 22 -13.33 30.70 -0.06
CA TRP A 22 -12.19 29.91 0.41
C TRP A 22 -12.68 28.68 1.16
N LYS A 23 -12.12 27.52 0.82
CA LYS A 23 -12.33 26.26 1.52
C LYS A 23 -11.18 26.03 2.50
N GLY A 24 -11.48 26.05 3.80
CA GLY A 24 -10.57 25.58 4.84
C GLY A 24 -10.54 24.06 4.91
N PHE A 25 -9.46 23.52 5.47
CA PHE A 25 -9.35 22.10 5.78
C PHE A 25 -9.22 21.96 7.29
N GLU A 26 -10.24 21.38 7.92
CA GLU A 26 -10.27 21.10 9.36
C GLU A 26 -10.20 19.60 9.59
N GLY A 27 -9.52 19.17 10.65
CA GLY A 27 -9.47 17.76 11.06
C GLY A 27 -8.69 16.83 10.12
N VAL A 28 -7.79 17.36 9.28
CA VAL A 28 -6.92 16.52 8.46
C VAL A 28 -5.90 15.83 9.36
N ASP A 29 -5.94 14.50 9.36
CA ASP A 29 -5.05 13.66 10.15
C ASP A 29 -3.74 13.40 9.38
N PHE A 30 -2.76 14.29 9.56
CA PHE A 30 -1.45 14.16 8.90
C PHE A 30 -0.66 12.92 9.34
N GLU A 31 -0.89 12.44 10.55
CA GLU A 31 -0.18 11.26 11.07
C GLU A 31 -0.67 10.01 10.35
N ILE A 32 -1.98 9.84 10.20
CA ILE A 32 -2.57 8.72 9.46
C ILE A 32 -2.21 8.78 7.98
N ILE A 33 -2.24 9.97 7.36
CA ILE A 33 -1.80 10.13 5.96
C ILE A 33 -0.31 9.79 5.82
N GLY A 34 0.53 10.30 6.71
CA GLY A 34 1.96 10.03 6.71
C GLY A 34 2.28 8.55 6.90
N LEU A 35 1.58 7.88 7.81
CA LEU A 35 1.67 6.44 8.03
C LEU A 35 1.28 5.67 6.76
N PHE A 36 0.13 6.00 6.16
CA PHE A 36 -0.34 5.35 4.93
C PHE A 36 0.66 5.49 3.78
N LEU A 37 1.13 6.71 3.51
CA LEU A 37 2.06 6.99 2.43
C LEU A 37 3.42 6.30 2.67
N SER A 38 3.91 6.30 3.92
CA SER A 38 5.15 5.62 4.29
C SER A 38 5.02 4.10 4.09
N SER A 39 3.93 3.51 4.57
CA SER A 39 3.63 2.08 4.37
C SER A 39 3.54 1.72 2.89
N HIS A 40 2.93 2.59 2.06
CA HIS A 40 2.87 2.39 0.61
C HIS A 40 4.26 2.36 -0.02
N LEU A 41 5.17 3.27 0.35
CA LEU A 41 6.54 3.30 -0.18
C LEU A 41 7.32 2.05 0.21
N ILE A 42 7.15 1.57 1.45
CA ILE A 42 7.81 0.34 1.93
C ILE A 42 7.29 -0.88 1.13
N VAL A 43 5.98 -1.02 0.97
CA VAL A 43 5.39 -2.11 0.18
C VAL A 43 5.86 -2.04 -1.28
N GLU A 44 5.96 -0.83 -1.84
CA GLU A 44 6.45 -0.63 -3.20
C GLU A 44 7.90 -1.11 -3.37
N HIS A 45 8.76 -0.81 -2.41
CA HIS A 45 10.14 -1.31 -2.39
C HIS A 45 10.18 -2.85 -2.41
N TYR A 46 9.39 -3.52 -1.55
CA TYR A 46 9.32 -4.98 -1.57
C TYR A 46 8.76 -5.55 -2.88
N LEU A 47 7.84 -4.85 -3.55
CA LEU A 47 7.37 -5.25 -4.87
C LEU A 47 8.48 -5.16 -5.93
N ASP A 48 9.32 -4.13 -5.88
CA ASP A 48 10.47 -4.00 -6.79
C ASP A 48 11.45 -5.15 -6.60
N GLU A 49 11.83 -5.42 -5.36
CA GLU A 49 12.73 -6.52 -5.02
C GLU A 49 12.13 -7.88 -5.40
N TYR A 50 10.83 -8.08 -5.17
CA TYR A 50 10.13 -9.30 -5.57
C TYR A 50 10.15 -9.52 -7.08
N LEU A 51 9.86 -8.49 -7.89
CA LEU A 51 9.89 -8.59 -9.34
C LEU A 51 11.29 -8.93 -9.86
N ALA A 52 12.32 -8.30 -9.30
CA ALA A 52 13.71 -8.58 -9.62
C ALA A 52 14.14 -10.00 -9.23
N ALA A 53 13.73 -10.46 -8.05
CA ALA A 53 14.04 -11.79 -7.57
C ALA A 53 13.30 -12.89 -8.36
N TYR A 54 12.02 -12.67 -8.68
CA TYR A 54 11.17 -13.65 -9.36
C TYR A 54 11.52 -13.81 -10.86
N SER A 55 11.99 -12.75 -11.51
CA SER A 55 12.40 -12.83 -12.92
C SER A 55 13.75 -13.58 -13.08
N PRO A 56 13.83 -14.53 -14.03
CA PRO A 56 15.11 -15.15 -14.41
C PRO A 56 15.93 -14.26 -15.36
N ALA A 57 15.29 -13.30 -16.02
CA ALA A 57 15.95 -12.44 -16.99
C ALA A 57 16.56 -11.20 -16.30
N PRO A 58 17.77 -10.76 -16.73
CA PRO A 58 18.47 -9.62 -16.17
C PRO A 58 17.90 -8.30 -16.72
N PHE A 59 16.64 -8.01 -16.42
CA PHE A 59 16.02 -6.75 -16.81
C PHE A 59 16.62 -5.57 -16.03
N SER A 60 16.72 -4.42 -16.69
CA SER A 60 17.04 -3.15 -16.02
C SER A 60 15.78 -2.59 -15.38
N TRP A 61 15.42 -3.13 -14.21
CA TRP A 61 14.20 -2.75 -13.49
C TRP A 61 14.15 -1.27 -13.11
N GLU A 62 15.27 -0.70 -12.70
CA GLU A 62 15.38 0.73 -12.38
C GLU A 62 15.09 1.62 -13.60
N ALA A 63 15.59 1.24 -14.78
CA ALA A 63 15.36 1.98 -16.01
C ALA A 63 13.91 1.88 -16.50
N ALA A 64 13.19 0.82 -16.14
CA ALA A 64 11.81 0.60 -16.55
C ALA A 64 10.82 1.59 -15.90
N LYS A 65 11.18 2.21 -14.77
CA LYS A 65 10.38 3.25 -14.07
C LYS A 65 8.90 2.86 -13.92
N LEU A 66 8.65 1.61 -13.54
CA LEU A 66 7.29 1.11 -13.36
C LEU A 66 6.61 1.83 -12.19
N THR A 67 5.36 2.21 -12.39
CA THR A 67 4.50 2.70 -11.30
C THR A 67 4.02 1.54 -10.44
N PHE A 68 3.66 1.79 -9.18
CA PHE A 68 3.03 0.81 -8.30
C PHE A 68 1.92 -0.02 -8.99
N GLY A 69 0.99 0.65 -9.69
CA GLY A 69 -0.10 -0.02 -10.39
C GLY A 69 0.38 -0.98 -11.48
N GLN A 70 1.44 -0.62 -12.21
CA GLN A 70 2.05 -1.51 -13.22
C GLN A 70 2.76 -2.71 -12.57
N LYS A 71 3.46 -2.50 -11.44
CA LYS A 71 4.08 -3.59 -10.66
C LYS A 71 3.02 -4.60 -10.20
N VAL A 72 1.91 -4.11 -9.63
CA VAL A 72 0.79 -4.96 -9.20
C VAL A 72 0.15 -5.69 -10.39
N ALA A 73 0.05 -5.04 -11.55
CA ALA A 73 -0.48 -5.68 -12.76
C ALA A 73 0.39 -6.86 -13.22
N LEU A 74 1.71 -6.74 -13.15
CA LEU A 74 2.65 -7.83 -13.50
C LEU A 74 2.45 -9.08 -12.62
N ILE A 75 2.16 -8.90 -11.33
CA ILE A 75 1.98 -10.02 -10.40
C ILE A 75 0.55 -10.56 -10.33
N SER A 76 -0.43 -9.86 -10.90
CA SER A 76 -1.87 -10.16 -10.74
C SER A 76 -2.30 -11.54 -11.26
N ASN A 77 -1.55 -12.13 -12.19
CA ASN A 77 -1.86 -13.43 -12.78
C ASN A 77 -0.90 -14.54 -12.30
N LEU A 78 -0.03 -14.24 -11.34
CA LEU A 78 0.89 -15.22 -10.78
C LEU A 78 0.12 -16.18 -9.86
N LYS A 79 0.34 -17.49 -10.04
CA LYS A 79 -0.27 -18.55 -9.22
C LYS A 79 0.22 -18.53 -7.76
N GLN A 80 1.28 -17.75 -7.52
CA GLN A 80 1.91 -17.53 -6.24
C GLN A 80 1.00 -16.82 -5.25
N PHE A 81 -0.08 -16.16 -5.68
CA PHE A 81 -1.02 -15.46 -4.81
C PHE A 81 -2.39 -16.16 -4.78
N PRO A 82 -2.49 -17.41 -4.26
CA PRO A 82 -3.77 -18.12 -4.17
C PRO A 82 -4.65 -17.54 -3.07
N GLU A 83 -5.93 -17.93 -3.01
CA GLU A 83 -6.76 -17.69 -1.81
C GLU A 83 -6.14 -18.37 -0.58
N PRO A 84 -6.16 -17.73 0.62
CA PRO A 84 -6.69 -16.40 0.93
C PRO A 84 -5.73 -15.22 0.63
N TRP A 85 -4.51 -15.52 0.18
CA TRP A 85 -3.40 -14.58 -0.09
C TRP A 85 -3.57 -13.77 -1.39
N VAL A 86 -4.76 -13.22 -1.63
CA VAL A 86 -5.10 -12.39 -2.81
C VAL A 86 -4.46 -11.00 -2.81
N ILE A 87 -3.19 -10.92 -2.40
CA ILE A 87 -2.38 -9.70 -2.23
C ILE A 87 -2.47 -8.76 -3.44
N PRO A 88 -2.37 -9.20 -4.71
CA PRO A 88 -2.46 -8.27 -5.84
C PRO A 88 -3.80 -7.53 -5.92
N ALA A 89 -4.91 -8.18 -5.55
CA ALA A 89 -6.22 -7.53 -5.55
C ALA A 89 -6.31 -6.47 -4.44
N THR A 90 -5.84 -6.80 -3.23
CA THR A 90 -5.83 -5.87 -2.09
C THR A 90 -4.87 -4.69 -2.35
N LEU A 91 -3.71 -4.91 -2.97
CA LEU A 91 -2.79 -3.83 -3.35
C LEU A 91 -3.35 -2.89 -4.42
N LYS A 92 -4.21 -3.37 -5.34
CA LYS A 92 -4.92 -2.48 -6.29
C LYS A 92 -5.81 -1.50 -5.53
N HIS A 93 -6.53 -1.99 -4.52
CA HIS A 93 -7.35 -1.14 -3.67
C HIS A 93 -6.47 -0.13 -2.90
N PHE A 94 -5.40 -0.59 -2.26
CA PHE A 94 -4.45 0.26 -1.54
C PHE A 94 -3.87 1.38 -2.43
N ASN A 95 -3.48 1.08 -3.66
CA ASN A 95 -3.02 2.10 -4.62
C ASN A 95 -4.13 3.09 -5.02
N SER A 96 -5.38 2.63 -5.10
CA SER A 96 -6.52 3.52 -5.38
C SER A 96 -6.73 4.54 -4.24
N LEU A 97 -6.50 4.14 -2.98
CA LEU A 97 -6.55 5.03 -1.82
C LEU A 97 -5.39 6.03 -1.86
N ARG A 98 -4.18 5.59 -2.20
CA ARG A 98 -3.03 6.50 -2.42
C ARG A 98 -3.34 7.57 -3.46
N ASN A 99 -3.94 7.17 -4.58
CA ASN A 99 -4.35 8.12 -5.62
C ASN A 99 -5.40 9.10 -5.11
N LYS A 100 -6.40 8.66 -4.35
CA LYS A 100 -7.39 9.54 -3.73
C LYS A 100 -6.74 10.56 -2.79
N LEU A 101 -5.86 10.12 -1.89
CA LEU A 101 -5.11 11.00 -0.99
C LEU A 101 -4.24 12.02 -1.72
N SER A 102 -3.71 11.65 -2.88
CA SER A 102 -2.89 12.55 -3.71
C SER A 102 -3.73 13.63 -4.41
N HIS A 103 -5.04 13.40 -4.58
CA HIS A 103 -5.95 14.30 -5.29
C HIS A 103 -6.90 15.07 -4.38
N ASP A 104 -7.19 14.54 -3.19
CA ASP A 104 -8.13 15.11 -2.24
C ASP A 104 -7.54 15.09 -0.82
N VAL A 105 -7.07 16.26 -0.39
CA VAL A 105 -6.51 16.47 0.95
C VAL A 105 -7.58 16.43 2.06
N SER A 106 -8.87 16.51 1.71
CA SER A 106 -9.98 16.31 2.64
C SER A 106 -10.45 14.84 2.74
N PHE A 107 -9.82 13.93 2.00
CA PHE A 107 -10.15 12.51 2.07
C PHE A 107 -9.75 11.91 3.43
N VAL A 108 -10.71 11.26 4.08
CA VAL A 108 -10.52 10.64 5.39
C VAL A 108 -10.35 9.14 5.23
N LEU A 109 -9.23 8.61 5.75
CA LEU A 109 -9.02 7.17 5.89
C LEU A 109 -9.80 6.68 7.11
N SER A 110 -10.84 5.87 6.87
CA SER A 110 -11.64 5.22 7.90
C SER A 110 -11.55 3.69 7.80
N VAL A 111 -12.06 2.99 8.82
CA VAL A 111 -12.12 1.52 8.82
C VAL A 111 -12.97 1.02 7.64
N GLU A 112 -14.07 1.71 7.32
CA GLU A 112 -14.97 1.36 6.22
C GLU A 112 -14.29 1.52 4.85
N VAL A 113 -13.47 2.57 4.71
CA VAL A 113 -12.65 2.78 3.51
C VAL A 113 -11.62 1.67 3.34
N LEU A 114 -11.06 1.15 4.43
CA LEU A 114 -10.06 0.08 4.46
C LEU A 114 -10.66 -1.32 4.54
N LEU A 115 -11.97 -1.47 4.26
CA LEU A 115 -12.67 -2.75 4.38
C LEU A 115 -12.01 -3.88 3.56
N PRO A 116 -11.50 -3.67 2.33
CA PRO A 116 -10.80 -4.73 1.61
C PRO A 116 -9.54 -5.25 2.33
N GLU A 117 -8.75 -4.36 2.94
CA GLU A 117 -7.59 -4.72 3.76
C GLU A 117 -8.01 -5.47 5.02
N VAL A 118 -9.08 -5.03 5.69
CA VAL A 118 -9.66 -5.72 6.86
C VAL A 118 -10.09 -7.14 6.49
N GLN A 119 -10.85 -7.31 5.41
CA GLN A 119 -11.33 -8.61 4.96
C GLN A 119 -10.17 -9.53 4.56
N PHE A 120 -9.14 -8.97 3.91
CA PHE A 120 -7.93 -9.70 3.59
C PHE A 120 -7.24 -10.20 4.87
N LEU A 121 -6.99 -9.31 5.84
CA LEU A 121 -6.35 -9.65 7.12
C LEU A 121 -7.15 -10.71 7.89
N GLN A 122 -8.48 -10.60 7.94
CA GLN A 122 -9.33 -11.58 8.60
C GLN A 122 -9.25 -12.97 7.94
N LYS A 123 -9.16 -13.04 6.60
CA LYS A 123 -9.08 -14.32 5.88
C LYS A 123 -7.74 -15.02 6.08
N VAL A 124 -6.63 -14.28 6.00
CA VAL A 124 -5.27 -14.84 6.11
C VAL A 124 -4.88 -15.14 7.56
N SER A 125 -5.42 -14.40 8.52
CA SER A 125 -5.11 -14.52 9.94
C SER A 125 -6.12 -15.38 10.68
N SER A 126 -6.41 -16.59 10.20
CA SER A 126 -7.33 -17.56 10.83
C SER A 126 -6.90 -18.03 12.24
N ARG A 127 -5.96 -17.34 12.91
CA ARG A 127 -5.34 -17.66 14.20
C ARG A 127 -5.64 -16.61 15.25
N GLU A 128 -5.78 -17.07 16.48
CA GLU A 128 -5.74 -16.29 17.73
C GLU A 128 -4.51 -15.37 17.73
N GLY A 129 -4.69 -14.07 17.52
CA GLY A 129 -3.59 -13.11 17.50
C GLY A 129 -3.81 -11.89 16.62
N LEU A 130 -4.77 -11.91 15.68
CA LEU A 130 -5.20 -10.68 15.02
C LEU A 130 -5.95 -9.83 16.05
N GLY A 131 -5.35 -8.73 16.48
CA GLY A 131 -5.99 -7.76 17.36
C GLY A 131 -7.18 -7.07 16.68
N ASP A 132 -7.94 -6.29 17.45
CA ASP A 132 -9.08 -5.56 16.91
C ASP A 132 -8.64 -4.58 15.81
N LEU A 133 -9.23 -4.75 14.62
CA LEU A 133 -9.06 -3.88 13.45
C LEU A 133 -10.04 -2.70 13.51
N ASP A 134 -10.01 -1.97 14.64
CA ASP A 134 -10.94 -0.89 14.99
C ASP A 134 -10.42 0.51 14.63
N ALA A 135 -9.19 0.62 14.16
CA ALA A 135 -8.54 1.89 13.84
C ALA A 135 -7.77 1.82 12.51
N PRO A 136 -7.85 2.87 11.65
CA PRO A 136 -7.12 2.91 10.38
C PRO A 136 -5.62 2.65 10.52
N ALA A 137 -4.97 3.23 11.55
CA ALA A 137 -3.55 3.04 11.80
C ALA A 137 -3.17 1.55 11.96
N LYS A 138 -3.95 0.81 12.76
CA LYS A 138 -3.72 -0.62 13.00
C LYS A 138 -3.87 -1.42 11.70
N ILE A 139 -4.93 -1.15 10.94
CA ILE A 139 -5.20 -1.84 9.67
C ILE A 139 -4.05 -1.61 8.68
N ILE A 140 -3.60 -0.36 8.53
CA ILE A 140 -2.50 0.01 7.63
C ILE A 140 -1.20 -0.69 8.03
N GLN A 141 -0.87 -0.68 9.32
CA GLN A 141 0.36 -1.30 9.84
C GLN A 141 0.35 -2.81 9.66
N GLU A 142 -0.73 -3.49 10.05
CA GLU A 142 -0.87 -4.94 9.94
C GLU A 142 -0.88 -5.38 8.47
N PHE A 143 -1.64 -4.70 7.62
CA PHE A 143 -1.69 -5.00 6.19
C PHE A 143 -0.32 -4.85 5.53
N ALA A 144 0.34 -3.71 5.72
CA ALA A 144 1.65 -3.45 5.13
C ALA A 144 2.69 -4.45 5.65
N SER A 145 2.71 -4.71 6.97
CA SER A 145 3.65 -5.65 7.58
C SER A 145 3.48 -7.05 7.02
N LEU A 146 2.25 -7.55 6.93
CA LEU A 146 1.97 -8.89 6.43
C LEU A 146 2.38 -9.05 4.96
N VAL A 147 2.03 -8.07 4.12
CA VAL A 147 2.44 -8.08 2.70
C VAL A 147 3.97 -8.03 2.59
N CYS A 148 4.65 -7.19 3.36
CA CYS A 148 6.11 -7.10 3.34
C CYS A 148 6.76 -8.42 3.77
N VAL A 149 6.31 -9.04 4.85
CA VAL A 149 6.81 -10.34 5.33
C VAL A 149 6.62 -11.42 4.27
N TYR A 150 5.46 -11.44 3.62
CA TYR A 150 5.18 -12.39 2.55
C TYR A 150 6.15 -12.20 1.37
N LEU A 151 6.31 -10.97 0.89
CA LEU A 151 7.21 -10.66 -0.24
C LEU A 151 8.67 -10.92 0.14
N ALA A 152 9.12 -10.53 1.33
CA ALA A 152 10.46 -10.80 1.85
C ALA A 152 10.77 -12.30 1.88
N SER A 153 9.81 -13.12 2.32
CA SER A 153 9.94 -14.58 2.32
C SER A 153 10.10 -15.13 0.89
N ALA A 154 9.31 -14.60 -0.05
CA ALA A 154 9.38 -15.01 -1.45
C ALA A 154 10.69 -14.56 -2.13
N ILE A 155 11.17 -13.35 -1.85
CA ILE A 155 12.48 -12.84 -2.31
C ILE A 155 13.60 -13.74 -1.80
N THR A 156 13.60 -14.04 -0.50
CA THR A 156 14.62 -14.88 0.14
C THR A 156 14.68 -16.25 -0.51
N TYR A 157 13.53 -16.91 -0.69
CA TYR A 157 13.48 -18.19 -1.40
C TYR A 157 14.00 -18.09 -2.84
N CYS A 158 13.60 -17.07 -3.60
CA CYS A 158 14.09 -16.89 -4.98
C CYS A 158 15.62 -16.73 -5.02
N ALA A 159 16.18 -16.00 -4.05
CA ALA A 159 17.62 -15.82 -3.92
C ALA A 159 18.35 -17.15 -3.60
N GLU A 160 17.81 -17.95 -2.67
CA GLU A 160 18.36 -19.27 -2.33
C GLU A 160 18.32 -20.24 -3.52
N GLN A 161 17.21 -20.27 -4.28
CA GLN A 161 17.09 -21.09 -5.48
C GLN A 161 18.14 -20.71 -6.53
N LYS A 162 18.31 -19.40 -6.79
CA LYS A 162 19.34 -18.88 -7.71
C LYS A 162 20.74 -19.28 -7.26
N HIS A 163 21.04 -19.15 -5.96
CA HIS A 163 22.32 -19.58 -5.39
C HIS A 163 22.58 -21.08 -5.60
N ASN A 164 21.55 -21.90 -5.49
CA ASN A 164 21.63 -23.36 -5.68
C ASN A 164 21.60 -23.78 -7.17
N GLY A 165 21.71 -22.83 -8.11
CA GLY A 165 21.67 -23.11 -9.56
C GLY A 165 20.30 -23.55 -10.07
N GLN A 166 19.25 -23.35 -9.30
CA GLN A 166 17.88 -23.69 -9.64
C GLN A 166 17.16 -22.44 -10.12
N ASN A 167 16.58 -22.46 -11.32
CA ASN A 167 15.66 -21.40 -11.78
C ASN A 167 14.24 -21.60 -11.20
N GLY A 168 14.17 -21.97 -9.92
CA GLY A 168 12.98 -22.42 -9.23
C GLY A 168 11.92 -21.31 -9.15
N ARG A 169 10.76 -21.56 -9.77
CA ARG A 169 9.55 -20.76 -9.50
C ARG A 169 9.16 -20.96 -8.04
N TRP A 170 9.01 -19.87 -7.29
CA TRP A 170 8.47 -19.90 -5.92
C TRP A 170 7.15 -20.71 -5.89
N LYS A 171 7.09 -21.69 -4.98
CA LYS A 171 5.91 -22.49 -4.66
C LYS A 171 5.66 -22.37 -3.15
N LEU A 172 4.46 -21.94 -2.79
CA LEU A 172 3.92 -22.09 -1.43
C LEU A 172 3.66 -23.57 -1.12
#